data_AF-U3C939-F1
#
_entry.id   AF-U3C939-F1
#
_cell.length_a   1.000
_cell.length_b   1.000
_cell.length_c   1.000
_cell.angle_alpha   90.00
_cell.angle_beta   90.00
_cell.angle_gamma   90.00
#
_symmetry.space_group_name_H-M   'P 1'
#
loop_
_entity.id
_entity.type
_entity.pdbx_description
1 polymer ?
#
loop_
_entity_poly.entity_id
_entity_poly.type
_entity_poly.pdbx_seq_one_letter_code
_entity_poly.pdbx_strand_id
1 'polypeptide(L)'
;MAIIVKDCPMEFYMTQRPPQINVRMPEDLKKNLHLAAKEHNISVNAEIVSRLSSSFIKETPIPVKLPNANEAKQKTIASRAFLHLNLMNRISNEVHRRSALGLFNAYICLREFELASDAEPVIETVIKPVISSLVDCGYTLPCDWSIEGFTIAWE
;
A
#
# COMPACT_ATOMS: atom_id res chain seq x y z
N MET A 1 38.19 41.08 -17.90
CA MET A 1 37.87 40.21 -16.75
C MET A 1 36.35 40.12 -16.68
N ALA A 2 35.78 39.14 -17.38
CA ALA A 2 34.34 39.01 -17.58
C ALA A 2 33.82 37.85 -16.73
N ILE A 3 32.93 38.14 -15.78
CA ILE A 3 32.15 37.13 -15.08
C ILE A 3 30.97 36.82 -15.98
N ILE A 4 31.10 35.78 -16.80
CA ILE A 4 29.97 35.18 -17.51
C ILE A 4 29.33 34.22 -16.52
N VAL A 5 28.24 34.65 -15.90
CA VAL A 5 27.31 33.74 -15.23
C VAL A 5 26.75 32.85 -16.33
N LYS A 6 27.22 31.60 -16.41
CA LYS A 6 26.64 30.59 -17.28
C LYS A 6 25.21 30.38 -16.83
N ASP A 7 24.28 30.79 -17.67
CA ASP A 7 22.87 30.46 -17.58
C ASP A 7 22.73 28.97 -17.29
N CYS A 8 22.25 28.67 -16.09
CA CYS A 8 21.73 27.37 -15.74
C CYS A 8 20.51 27.16 -16.65
N PRO A 9 20.45 26.10 -17.48
CA PRO A 9 19.23 25.83 -18.21
C PRO A 9 18.17 25.43 -17.20
N MET A 10 17.30 26.40 -16.87
CA MET A 10 15.96 26.14 -16.35
C MET A 10 15.29 25.23 -17.38
N GLU A 11 15.34 23.92 -17.14
CA GLU A 11 14.44 22.98 -17.78
C GLU A 11 13.03 23.49 -17.53
N PHE A 12 12.45 24.06 -18.58
CA PHE A 12 11.05 24.40 -18.66
C PHE A 12 10.26 23.14 -18.28
N TYR A 13 9.79 23.06 -17.03
CA TYR A 13 8.69 22.21 -16.65
C TYR A 13 7.47 22.71 -17.43
N MET A 14 7.32 22.25 -18.67
CA MET A 14 6.03 22.28 -19.34
C MET A 14 5.10 21.44 -18.47
N THR A 15 4.14 22.10 -17.83
CA THR A 15 3.00 21.50 -17.14
C THR A 15 2.12 20.80 -18.17
N GLN A 16 2.62 19.73 -18.79
CA GLN A 16 1.86 18.91 -19.72
C GLN A 16 0.80 18.18 -18.91
N ARG A 17 -0.47 18.52 -19.15
CA ARG A 17 -1.58 17.77 -18.56
C ARG A 17 -1.46 16.32 -19.04
N PRO A 18 -1.66 15.34 -18.15
CA PRO A 18 -1.58 13.94 -18.54
C PRO A 18 -2.56 13.65 -19.69
N PRO A 19 -2.20 12.74 -20.61
CA PRO A 19 -3.02 12.42 -21.77
C PRO A 19 -4.40 11.93 -21.32
N GLN A 20 -5.45 12.45 -21.95
CA GLN A 20 -6.82 12.05 -21.67
C GLN A 20 -7.19 10.81 -22.50
N ILE A 21 -7.74 9.80 -21.84
CA ILE A 21 -8.21 8.56 -22.48
C ILE A 21 -9.74 8.52 -22.38
N ASN A 22 -10.42 8.34 -23.50
CA ASN A 22 -11.86 8.14 -23.52
C ASN A 22 -12.16 6.63 -23.60
N VAL A 23 -12.72 6.07 -22.52
CA VAL A 23 -12.99 4.63 -22.40
C VAL A 23 -14.48 4.38 -22.63
N ARG A 24 -14.80 3.52 -23.60
CA ARG A 24 -16.17 3.01 -23.79
C ARG A 24 -16.37 1.81 -22.87
N MET A 25 -17.41 1.84 -22.05
CA MET A 25 -17.69 0.76 -21.09
C MET A 25 -19.19 0.46 -20.97
N PRO A 26 -19.57 -0.77 -20.62
CA PRO A 26 -20.96 -1.13 -20.34
C PRO A 26 -21.53 -0.34 -19.15
N GLU A 27 -22.84 -0.08 -19.17
CA GLU A 27 -23.52 0.70 -18.13
C GLU A 27 -23.38 0.09 -16.73
N ASP A 28 -23.41 -1.24 -16.63
CA ASP A 28 -23.26 -1.93 -15.34
C ASP A 28 -21.84 -1.75 -14.77
N LEU A 29 -20.83 -1.78 -15.62
CA LEU A 29 -19.44 -1.57 -15.20
C LEU A 29 -19.23 -0.12 -14.72
N LYS A 30 -19.85 0.85 -15.39
CA LYS A 30 -19.81 2.25 -14.99
C LYS A 30 -20.47 2.45 -13.62
N LYS A 31 -21.65 1.85 -13.38
CA LYS A 31 -22.33 1.93 -12.08
C LYS A 31 -21.50 1.33 -10.95
N ASN A 32 -20.93 0.15 -11.16
CA ASN A 32 -20.09 -0.52 -10.16
C ASN A 32 -18.85 0.32 -9.82
N LEU A 33 -18.26 0.97 -10.82
CA LEU A 33 -17.12 1.86 -10.62
C LEU A 33 -17.49 3.11 -9.80
N HIS A 34 -18.65 3.71 -10.06
CA HIS A 34 -19.15 4.84 -9.25
C HIS A 34 -19.40 4.45 -7.80
N LEU A 35 -19.96 3.26 -7.56
CA LEU A 35 -20.19 2.74 -6.21
C LEU A 35 -18.87 2.53 -5.47
N ALA A 36 -17.90 1.87 -6.11
CA ALA A 36 -16.59 1.64 -5.52
C ALA A 36 -15.84 2.94 -5.19
N ALA A 37 -15.87 3.93 -6.10
CA ALA A 37 -15.27 5.23 -5.87
C ALA A 37 -15.91 5.96 -4.66
N LYS A 38 -17.25 5.83 -4.51
CA LYS A 38 -17.99 6.38 -3.39
C LYS A 38 -17.65 5.68 -2.06
N GLU A 39 -17.53 4.36 -2.08
CA GLU A 39 -17.13 3.57 -0.92
C GLU A 39 -15.71 3.94 -0.44
N HIS A 40 -14.79 4.17 -1.39
CA HIS A 40 -13.42 4.58 -1.10
C HIS A 40 -13.26 6.10 -0.88
N ASN A 41 -14.34 6.90 -0.95
CA ASN A 41 -14.32 8.36 -0.85
C ASN A 41 -13.31 9.06 -1.81
N ILE A 42 -13.10 8.50 -3.00
CA ILE A 42 -12.22 9.08 -4.02
C ILE A 42 -12.97 9.38 -5.31
N SER A 43 -12.35 10.17 -6.20
CA SER A 43 -12.93 10.41 -7.52
C SER A 43 -12.94 9.14 -8.36
N VAL A 44 -13.92 9.03 -9.26
CA VAL A 44 -14.03 7.90 -10.19
C VAL A 44 -12.75 7.76 -11.02
N ASN A 45 -12.14 8.87 -11.43
CA ASN A 45 -10.86 8.84 -12.16
C ASN A 45 -9.73 8.28 -11.30
N ALA A 46 -9.66 8.66 -10.02
CA ALA A 46 -8.66 8.12 -9.10
C ALA A 46 -8.86 6.61 -8.86
N GLU A 47 -10.10 6.14 -8.75
CA GLU A 47 -10.43 4.71 -8.64
C GLU A 47 -10.03 3.95 -9.92
N ILE A 48 -10.29 4.50 -11.11
CA ILE A 48 -9.85 3.90 -12.38
C ILE A 48 -8.33 3.77 -12.42
N VAL A 49 -7.61 4.86 -12.11
CA VAL A 49 -6.14 4.88 -12.13
C VAL A 49 -5.57 3.89 -11.12
N SER A 50 -6.16 3.83 -9.92
CA SER A 50 -5.76 2.89 -8.85
C SER A 50 -5.97 1.42 -9.26
N ARG A 51 -7.11 1.09 -9.89
CA ARG A 51 -7.37 -0.27 -10.37
C ARG A 51 -6.48 -0.66 -11.52
N LEU A 52 -6.26 0.25 -12.49
CA LEU A 52 -5.36 0.00 -13.62
C LEU A 52 -3.92 -0.19 -13.14
N SER A 53 -3.42 0.69 -12.26
CA SER A 53 -2.07 0.55 -11.71
C SER A 53 -1.90 -0.77 -10.95
N SER A 54 -2.90 -1.16 -10.15
CA SER A 54 -2.93 -2.43 -9.44
C SER A 54 -2.99 -3.65 -10.38
N SER A 55 -3.69 -3.52 -11.53
CA SER A 55 -3.76 -4.57 -12.55
C SER A 55 -2.39 -4.86 -13.17
N PHE A 56 -1.64 -3.81 -13.52
CA PHE A 56 -0.29 -3.96 -14.07
C PHE A 56 0.74 -4.49 -13.04
N ILE A 57 0.45 -4.38 -11.75
CA ILE A 57 1.26 -4.99 -10.69
C ILE A 57 0.98 -6.50 -10.59
N LYS A 58 -0.29 -6.91 -10.72
CA LYS A 58 -0.70 -8.33 -10.68
C LYS A 58 -0.36 -9.09 -11.97
N GLU A 59 -0.43 -8.41 -13.12
CA GLU A 59 -0.01 -8.91 -14.42
C GLU A 59 1.38 -8.35 -14.75
N THR A 60 2.40 -8.76 -14.01
CA THR A 60 3.76 -8.64 -14.56
C THR A 60 3.94 -9.81 -15.53
N PRO A 61 3.96 -9.60 -16.87
CA PRO A 61 4.53 -10.61 -17.75
C PRO A 61 5.95 -10.87 -17.24
N ILE A 62 6.34 -12.15 -17.16
CA ILE A 62 7.68 -12.57 -16.76
C ILE A 62 8.68 -11.64 -17.47
N PRO A 63 9.35 -10.73 -16.75
CA PRO A 63 10.14 -9.71 -17.42
C PRO A 63 11.29 -10.43 -18.12
N VAL A 64 11.38 -10.26 -19.44
CA VAL A 64 12.43 -10.84 -20.30
C VAL A 64 13.85 -10.46 -19.82
N LYS A 65 13.95 -9.46 -18.94
CA LYS A 65 15.19 -8.99 -18.32
C LYS A 65 15.00 -8.86 -16.81
N LEU A 66 15.91 -9.44 -16.04
CA LEU A 66 15.97 -9.22 -14.60
C LEU A 66 16.10 -7.71 -14.32
N PRO A 67 15.35 -7.17 -13.35
CA PRO A 67 15.50 -5.77 -12.96
C PRO A 67 16.94 -5.52 -12.53
N ASN A 68 17.49 -4.38 -12.92
CA ASN A 68 18.83 -4.00 -12.44
C ASN A 68 18.77 -3.70 -10.92
N ALA A 69 19.93 -3.74 -10.24
CA ALA A 69 19.99 -3.58 -8.79
C ALA A 69 19.38 -2.24 -8.29
N ASN A 70 19.47 -1.18 -9.09
CA ASN A 70 18.90 0.12 -8.74
C ASN A 70 17.37 0.15 -8.89
N GLU A 71 16.84 -0.49 -9.93
CA GLU A 71 15.39 -0.65 -10.14
C GLU A 71 14.77 -1.52 -9.05
N ALA A 72 15.43 -2.62 -8.66
CA ALA A 72 14.99 -3.45 -7.55
C ALA A 72 14.96 -2.66 -6.23
N LYS A 73 15.98 -1.82 -5.99
CA LYS A 73 16.03 -0.93 -4.82
C LYS A 73 14.92 0.13 -4.84
N GLN A 74 14.63 0.73 -5.99
CA GLN A 74 13.52 1.69 -6.12
C GLN A 74 12.16 1.04 -5.89
N LYS A 75 11.94 -0.16 -6.45
CA LYS A 75 10.73 -0.96 -6.20
C LYS A 75 10.58 -1.30 -4.71
N THR A 76 11.68 -1.60 -4.02
CA THR A 76 11.67 -1.88 -2.58
C THR A 76 11.16 -0.69 -1.76
N ILE A 77 11.56 0.54 -2.13
CA ILE A 77 11.09 1.75 -1.42
C ILE A 77 9.59 1.95 -1.63
N ALA A 78 9.10 1.79 -2.86
CA ALA A 78 7.66 1.87 -3.14
C ALA A 78 6.87 0.78 -2.40
N SER A 79 7.40 -0.45 -2.33
CA SER A 79 6.80 -1.59 -1.65
C SER A 79 6.58 -1.41 -0.14
N ARG A 80 7.33 -0.53 0.53
CA ARG A 80 7.16 -0.28 1.98
C ARG A 80 5.80 0.33 2.31
N ALA A 81 5.32 1.28 1.49
CA ALA A 81 3.99 1.86 1.65
C ALA A 81 2.89 0.79 1.45
N PHE A 82 3.11 -0.14 0.51
CA PHE A 82 2.20 -1.27 0.30
C PHE A 82 2.18 -2.25 1.48
N LEU A 83 3.32 -2.45 2.17
CA LEU A 83 3.37 -3.34 3.34
C LEU A 83 2.47 -2.82 4.47
N HIS A 84 2.51 -1.52 4.75
CA HIS A 84 1.62 -0.90 5.74
C HIS A 84 0.14 -1.10 5.37
N LEU A 85 -0.24 -0.79 4.12
CA LEU A 85 -1.62 -0.95 3.65
C LEU A 85 -2.09 -2.41 3.73
N ASN A 86 -1.25 -3.35 3.31
CA ASN A 86 -1.56 -4.79 3.37
C ASN A 86 -1.70 -5.27 4.82
N LEU A 87 -0.85 -4.80 5.73
CA LEU A 87 -0.95 -5.12 7.16
C LEU A 87 -2.26 -4.59 7.76
N MET A 88 -2.62 -3.34 7.49
CA MET A 88 -3.88 -2.75 7.97
C MET A 88 -5.10 -3.49 7.43
N ASN A 89 -5.10 -3.84 6.14
CA ASN A 89 -6.15 -4.66 5.54
C ASN A 89 -6.25 -6.03 6.21
N ARG A 90 -5.11 -6.67 6.52
CA ARG A 90 -5.12 -7.96 7.21
C ARG A 90 -5.71 -7.84 8.61
N ILE A 91 -5.29 -6.85 9.39
CA ILE A 91 -5.83 -6.61 10.73
C ILE A 91 -7.35 -6.38 10.65
N SER A 92 -7.81 -5.48 9.79
CA SER A 92 -9.23 -5.18 9.60
C SER A 92 -10.04 -6.42 9.25
N ASN A 93 -9.56 -7.23 8.30
CA ASN A 93 -10.25 -8.45 7.87
C ASN A 93 -10.33 -9.49 8.99
N GLU A 94 -9.26 -9.69 9.78
CA GLU A 94 -9.29 -10.64 10.90
C GLU A 94 -10.18 -10.14 12.04
N VAL A 95 -10.12 -8.85 12.39
CA VAL A 95 -11.00 -8.25 13.41
C VAL A 95 -12.45 -8.40 12.98
N HIS A 96 -12.78 -8.09 11.73
CA HIS A 96 -14.13 -8.24 11.19
C HIS A 96 -14.59 -9.70 11.23
N ARG A 97 -13.75 -10.63 10.73
CA ARG A 97 -14.04 -12.07 10.72
C ARG A 97 -14.30 -12.60 12.12
N ARG A 98 -13.50 -12.20 13.12
CA ARG A 98 -13.61 -12.68 14.50
C ARG A 98 -14.78 -12.03 15.23
N SER A 99 -15.01 -10.74 15.02
CA SER A 99 -16.19 -10.02 15.54
C SER A 99 -17.49 -10.62 15.00
N ALA A 100 -17.54 -10.99 13.72
CA ALA A 100 -18.70 -11.66 13.12
C ALA A 100 -19.00 -13.03 13.73
N LEU A 101 -18.00 -13.66 14.37
CA LEU A 101 -18.15 -14.92 15.09
C LEU A 101 -18.45 -14.73 16.59
N GLY A 102 -18.58 -13.48 17.07
CA GLY A 102 -18.76 -13.17 18.50
C GLY A 102 -17.50 -13.37 19.35
N LEU A 103 -16.32 -13.28 18.73
CA LEU A 103 -15.03 -13.46 19.40
C LEU A 103 -14.33 -12.11 19.59
N PHE A 104 -13.66 -11.95 20.74
CA PHE A 104 -13.05 -10.69 21.20
C PHE A 104 -11.53 -10.65 21.03
N ASN A 105 -10.96 -11.59 20.27
CA ASN A 105 -9.53 -11.61 19.98
C ASN A 105 -9.26 -12.11 18.56
N ALA A 106 -8.14 -11.70 17.97
CA ALA A 106 -7.67 -12.14 16.67
C ALA A 106 -6.16 -12.38 16.70
N TYR A 107 -5.74 -13.45 16.05
CA TYR A 107 -4.33 -13.67 15.73
C TYR A 107 -4.03 -13.11 14.34
N ILE A 108 -3.06 -12.20 14.26
CA ILE A 108 -2.60 -11.57 13.03
C ILE A 108 -1.31 -12.29 12.60
N CYS A 109 -1.40 -13.05 11.51
CA CYS A 109 -0.27 -13.75 10.92
C CYS A 109 0.61 -12.76 10.14
N LEU A 110 1.90 -12.73 10.44
CA LEU A 110 2.90 -11.90 9.76
C LEU A 110 3.80 -12.69 8.78
N ARG A 111 3.71 -14.02 8.77
CA ARG A 111 4.55 -14.89 7.91
C ARG A 111 4.42 -14.56 6.41
N GLU A 112 3.26 -14.05 6.03
CA GLU A 112 2.90 -13.66 4.65
C GLU A 112 3.70 -12.48 4.13
N PHE A 113 4.29 -11.69 5.03
CA PHE A 113 5.12 -10.54 4.69
C PHE A 113 6.60 -10.91 4.51
N GLU A 114 6.96 -12.20 4.65
CA GLU A 114 8.32 -12.73 4.48
C GLU A 114 9.38 -11.88 5.19
N LEU A 115 9.06 -11.43 6.40
CA LEU A 115 9.95 -10.61 7.22
C LEU A 115 11.14 -11.47 7.65
N ALA A 116 12.31 -11.21 7.08
CA ALA A 116 13.55 -11.85 7.47
C ALA A 116 14.19 -11.14 8.67
N SER A 117 15.09 -11.83 9.39
CA SER A 117 15.75 -11.29 10.59
C SER A 117 16.58 -10.03 10.33
N ASP A 118 17.01 -9.80 9.08
CA ASP A 118 17.72 -8.61 8.63
C ASP A 118 16.79 -7.45 8.24
N ALA A 119 15.47 -7.66 8.32
CA ALA A 119 14.44 -6.65 8.06
C ALA A 119 14.13 -5.76 9.28
N GLU A 120 15.02 -5.71 10.28
CA GLU A 120 14.96 -4.82 11.45
C GLU A 120 14.50 -3.38 11.14
N PRO A 121 15.01 -2.67 10.09
CA PRO A 121 14.53 -1.33 9.79
C PRO A 121 13.07 -1.30 9.33
N VAL A 122 12.55 -2.37 8.71
CA VAL A 122 11.14 -2.46 8.28
C VAL A 122 10.24 -2.71 9.50
N ILE A 123 10.69 -3.56 10.41
CA ILE A 123 10.00 -3.85 11.67
C ILE A 123 9.81 -2.56 12.48
N GLU A 124 10.88 -1.80 12.67
CA GLU A 124 10.87 -0.53 13.41
C GLU A 124 10.01 0.55 12.74
N THR A 125 10.04 0.62 11.40
CA THR A 125 9.36 1.70 10.66
C THR A 125 7.91 1.42 10.32
N VAL A 126 7.49 0.15 10.27
CA VAL A 126 6.14 -0.21 9.81
C VAL A 126 5.36 -0.98 10.88
N ILE A 127 5.94 -2.02 11.48
CA ILE A 127 5.19 -2.91 12.38
C ILE A 127 4.96 -2.26 13.73
N LYS A 128 6.01 -1.71 14.36
CA LYS A 128 5.88 -1.08 15.68
C LYS A 128 4.90 0.11 15.69
N PRO A 129 4.92 1.04 14.71
CA PRO A 129 3.94 2.12 14.65
C PRO A 129 2.50 1.64 14.47
N VAL A 130 2.30 0.53 13.75
CA VAL A 130 0.98 -0.08 13.62
C VAL A 130 0.52 -0.68 14.94
N ILE A 131 1.39 -1.41 15.65
CA ILE A 131 1.07 -1.97 16.96
C ILE A 131 0.75 -0.85 17.96
N SER A 132 1.53 0.23 18.01
CA SER A 132 1.24 1.37 18.89
C SER A 132 -0.10 2.00 18.54
N SER A 133 -0.40 2.19 17.24
CA SER A 133 -1.70 2.72 16.80
C SER A 133 -2.86 1.82 17.20
N LEU A 134 -2.69 0.49 17.24
CA LEU A 134 -3.72 -0.43 17.72
C LEU A 134 -3.97 -0.25 19.22
N VAL A 135 -2.90 -0.12 20.01
CA VAL A 135 -3.01 0.16 21.45
C VAL A 135 -3.72 1.49 21.69
N ASP A 136 -3.37 2.53 20.92
CA ASP A 136 -4.03 3.84 20.99
C ASP A 136 -5.53 3.78 20.62
N CYS A 137 -5.93 2.82 19.78
CA CYS A 137 -7.33 2.56 19.44
C CYS A 137 -8.07 1.70 20.48
N GLY A 138 -7.42 1.26 21.55
CA GLY A 138 -8.03 0.46 22.62
C GLY A 138 -7.87 -1.06 22.47
N TYR A 139 -7.08 -1.54 21.52
CA TYR A 139 -6.75 -2.97 21.45
C TYR A 139 -5.70 -3.31 22.50
N THR A 140 -5.85 -4.48 23.14
CA THR A 140 -4.84 -5.04 24.03
C THR A 140 -4.02 -6.09 23.31
N LEU A 141 -2.75 -6.26 23.69
CA LEU A 141 -1.88 -7.34 23.23
C LEU A 141 -1.71 -8.35 24.37
N PRO A 142 -2.43 -9.49 24.36
CA PRO A 142 -2.30 -10.50 25.42
C PRO A 142 -0.92 -11.18 25.45
N CYS A 143 -0.20 -11.17 24.34
CA CYS A 143 1.13 -11.72 24.19
C CYS A 143 2.01 -10.76 23.40
N ASP A 144 3.32 -10.80 23.67
CA ASP A 144 4.30 -10.08 22.87
C ASP A 144 4.21 -10.49 21.40
N TRP A 145 4.50 -9.53 20.51
CA TRP A 145 4.52 -9.77 19.07
C TRP A 145 5.81 -10.49 18.66
N SER A 146 5.74 -11.29 17.60
CA SER A 146 6.88 -12.02 17.04
C SER A 146 6.93 -11.85 15.52
N ILE A 147 8.01 -12.35 14.90
CA ILE A 147 8.15 -12.39 13.43
C ILE A 147 7.04 -13.23 12.78
N GLU A 148 6.47 -14.19 13.52
CA GLU A 148 5.37 -15.02 13.02
C GLU A 148 4.03 -14.31 13.04
N GLY A 149 3.82 -13.41 14.00
CA GLY A 149 2.54 -12.76 14.23
C GLY A 149 2.36 -12.26 15.65
N PHE A 150 1.17 -11.72 15.92
CA PHE A 150 0.76 -11.24 17.23
C PHE A 150 -0.74 -11.40 17.44
N THR A 151 -1.16 -11.43 18.70
CA THR A 151 -2.58 -11.51 19.06
C THR A 151 -3.04 -10.14 19.55
N ILE A 152 -4.21 -9.72 19.07
CA ILE A 152 -4.93 -8.56 19.57
C ILE A 152 -6.24 -8.99 20.22
N ALA A 153 -6.67 -8.27 21.24
CA ALA A 153 -7.95 -8.44 21.90
C ALA A 153 -8.66 -7.09 22.10
N TRP A 154 -9.99 -7.11 22.09
CA TRP A 154 -10.86 -5.95 22.28
C TRP A 154 -12.04 -6.38 23.16
N GLU A 155 -11.94 -6.10 24.45
CA GLU A 155 -13.01 -6.30 25.45
C GLU A 155 -13.66 -4.96 25.82
#